data_AF-A0A6G3SJW6-F1
#
_entry.id   AF-A0A6G3SJW6-F1
#
_cell.length_a   1.000
_cell.length_b   1.000
_cell.length_c   1.000
_cell.angle_alpha   90.00
_cell.angle_beta   90.00
_cell.angle_gamma   90.00
#
_symmetry.space_group_name_H-M   'P 1'
#
loop_
_entity.id
_entity.type
_entity.pdbx_description
1 polymer ?
#
loop_
_entity_poly.entity_id
_entity_poly.type
_entity_poly.pdbx_seq_one_letter_code
_entity_poly.pdbx_strand_id
1 'polypeptide(L)'
;MTEFSSTGWIALFSNRQANVEGWDLVTRIALVADTEKGVLKPVTDYPDFQRLAYAHKVIGAIPASPGHRVHWDDFEGGVPRTETIVGWLVTERAGVLPLTADGATAEDADLTLAPGEEAPSA
;
A
#
# COMPACT_ATOMS: atom_id res chain seq x y z
N MET A 1 1.79 3.57 -8.46
CA MET A 1 1.26 4.36 -7.33
C MET A 1 1.64 3.64 -6.06
N THR A 2 2.12 4.33 -5.02
CA THR A 2 2.47 3.63 -3.78
C THR A 2 1.17 3.33 -3.03
N GLU A 3 1.01 2.10 -2.57
CA GLU A 3 -0.19 1.65 -1.84
C GLU A 3 -0.23 2.16 -0.39
N PHE A 4 0.96 2.39 0.20
CA PHE A 4 1.12 2.82 1.58
C PHE A 4 1.88 4.14 1.72
N SER A 5 1.59 4.87 2.79
CA SER A 5 2.31 6.09 3.18
C SER A 5 2.24 6.33 4.69
N SER A 6 3.19 7.08 5.23
CA SER A 6 3.30 7.38 6.67
C SER A 6 2.06 8.12 7.23
N THR A 7 1.37 8.87 6.37
CA THR A 7 0.18 9.64 6.72
C THR A 7 -1.12 9.08 6.13
N GLY A 8 -1.05 8.06 5.28
CA GLY A 8 -2.20 7.56 4.48
C GLY A 8 -2.50 8.41 3.24
N TRP A 9 -1.62 9.37 2.91
CA TRP A 9 -1.74 10.24 1.75
C TRP A 9 -0.44 10.31 0.93
N ILE A 10 -0.61 10.40 -0.38
CA ILE A 10 0.43 10.77 -1.33
C ILE A 10 0.03 12.05 -2.06
N ALA A 11 1.03 12.82 -2.48
CA ALA A 11 0.87 13.96 -3.37
C ALA A 11 1.15 13.52 -4.81
N LEU A 12 0.23 13.82 -5.72
CA LEU A 12 0.38 13.58 -7.14
C LEU A 12 0.78 14.89 -7.84
N PHE A 13 1.84 14.80 -8.64
CA PHE A 13 2.34 15.85 -9.51
C PHE A 13 2.28 15.37 -10.96
N SER A 14 2.45 16.27 -11.92
CA SER A 14 2.30 15.95 -13.35
C SER A 14 3.09 14.72 -13.83
N ASN A 15 4.33 14.53 -13.35
CA ASN A 15 5.20 13.44 -13.79
C ASN A 15 5.77 12.59 -12.64
N ARG A 16 5.28 12.80 -11.41
CA ARG A 16 5.81 12.12 -10.22
C ARG A 16 4.80 12.08 -9.10
N GLN A 17 5.11 11.28 -8.09
CA GLN A 17 4.37 11.21 -6.83
C GLN A 17 5.36 11.33 -5.67
N ALA A 18 4.88 11.75 -4.50
CA ALA A 18 5.67 11.75 -3.27
C ALA A 18 4.78 11.39 -2.08
N ASN A 19 5.36 10.76 -1.05
CA ASN A 19 4.68 10.57 0.22
C ASN A 19 4.41 11.92 0.88
N VAL A 20 3.21 12.09 1.42
CA VAL A 20 2.95 13.19 2.36
C VAL A 20 3.54 12.78 3.69
N GLU A 21 4.51 13.55 4.17
CA GLU A 21 5.23 13.28 5.43
C GLU A 21 4.54 13.89 6.65
N GLY A 22 3.64 14.85 6.42
CA GLY A 22 2.90 15.50 7.47
C GLY A 22 2.02 16.64 6.97
N TRP A 23 1.54 17.42 7.93
CA TRP A 23 0.68 18.56 7.68
C TRP A 23 1.25 19.78 8.38
N ASP A 24 1.31 20.90 7.68
CA ASP A 24 1.62 22.18 8.31
C ASP A 24 0.52 22.50 9.33
N LEU A 25 0.91 22.77 10.58
CA LEU A 25 -0.06 22.89 11.68
C LEU A 25 -0.86 24.19 11.64
N VAL A 26 -0.37 25.21 10.91
CA VAL A 26 -1.01 26.53 10.79
C VAL A 26 -1.93 26.57 9.59
N THR A 27 -1.40 26.27 8.41
CA THR A 27 -2.09 26.34 7.12
C THR A 27 -2.88 25.06 6.79
N ARG A 28 -2.60 23.96 7.48
CA ARG A 28 -3.19 22.63 7.21
C ARG A 28 -2.88 22.08 5.81
N ILE A 29 -1.83 22.57 5.18
CA ILE A 29 -1.37 22.09 3.86
C ILE A 29 -0.49 20.86 4.05
N ALA A 30 -0.63 19.89 3.14
CA ALA A 30 0.21 18.69 3.11
C ALA A 30 1.67 19.05 2.82
N LEU A 31 2.59 18.37 3.51
CA LEU A 31 4.03 18.56 3.38
C LEU A 31 4.65 17.33 2.70
N VAL A 32 5.55 17.58 1.75
CA VAL A 32 6.39 16.57 1.10
C VAL A 32 7.85 16.89 1.35
N ALA A 33 8.72 15.87 1.34
CA ALA A 33 10.15 16.07 1.44
C ALA A 33 10.72 16.71 0.16
N ASP A 34 11.41 17.84 0.31
CA ASP A 34 12.33 18.38 -0.68
C ASP A 34 13.70 17.72 -0.45
N THR A 35 14.00 16.67 -1.21
CA THR A 35 15.20 15.85 -1.01
C THR A 35 16.49 16.57 -1.35
N GLU A 36 16.44 17.63 -2.17
CA GLU A 36 17.63 18.43 -2.50
C GLU A 36 18.04 19.32 -1.33
N LYS A 37 17.05 19.83 -0.59
CA LYS A 37 17.27 20.76 0.54
C LYS A 37 17.17 20.11 1.90
N GLY A 38 16.66 18.88 2.00
CA GLY A 38 16.45 18.18 3.25
C GLY A 38 15.41 18.85 4.16
N VAL A 39 14.37 19.47 3.56
CA VAL A 39 13.30 20.17 4.30
C VAL A 39 11.93 19.66 3.89
N LEU A 40 10.95 19.85 4.77
CA LEU A 40 9.55 19.66 4.41
C LEU A 40 9.02 20.91 3.72
N LYS A 41 8.36 20.74 2.57
CA LYS A 41 7.80 21.83 1.78
C LYS A 41 6.31 21.60 1.51
N PRO A 42 5.46 22.64 1.60
CA PRO A 42 4.07 22.56 1.20
C PRO A 42 3.91 22.09 -0.24
N VAL A 43 2.95 21.20 -0.49
CA VAL A 43 2.62 20.73 -1.85
C VAL A 43 2.21 21.87 -2.78
N THR A 44 1.59 22.92 -2.23
CA THR A 44 1.17 24.12 -2.98
C THR A 44 2.33 24.95 -3.51
N ASP A 45 3.55 24.76 -2.99
CA ASP A 45 4.74 25.47 -3.47
C ASP A 45 5.36 24.80 -4.71
N TYR A 46 4.75 23.72 -5.21
CA TYR A 46 5.12 23.04 -6.43
C TYR A 46 4.10 23.36 -7.52
N PRO A 47 4.48 24.07 -8.59
CA PRO A 47 3.55 24.45 -9.66
C PRO A 47 2.90 23.27 -10.39
N ASP A 48 3.52 22.09 -10.34
CA ASP A 48 3.05 20.86 -10.97
C ASP A 48 2.22 19.97 -10.04
N PHE A 49 1.91 20.42 -8.82
CA PHE A 49 1.02 19.71 -7.90
C PHE A 49 -0.41 19.65 -8.46
N GLN A 50 -1.00 18.46 -8.45
CA GLN A 50 -2.34 18.22 -8.97
C GLN A 50 -3.36 17.97 -7.87
N ARG A 51 -3.11 16.97 -7.02
CA ARG A 51 -4.02 16.56 -5.95
C ARG A 51 -3.35 15.65 -4.93
N LEU A 52 -4.02 15.47 -3.81
CA LEU A 52 -3.73 14.36 -2.90
C LEU A 52 -4.51 13.12 -3.32
N ALA A 53 -3.91 11.96 -3.13
CA ALA A 53 -4.55 10.67 -3.26
C ALA A 53 -4.34 9.85 -1.99
N TYR A 54 -5.31 9.02 -1.66
CA TYR A 54 -5.24 8.14 -0.51
C TYR A 54 -4.35 6.93 -0.83
N ALA A 55 -3.51 6.55 0.12
CA ALA A 55 -2.53 5.47 -0.01
C ALA A 55 -2.24 4.89 1.38
N HIS A 56 -3.26 4.31 2.03
CA HIS A 56 -3.27 3.60 3.31
C HIS A 56 -2.10 3.83 4.28
N LYS A 57 -2.41 4.17 5.52
CA LYS A 57 -1.43 4.16 6.61
C LYS A 57 -1.38 2.79 7.29
N VAL A 58 -0.25 2.11 7.18
CA VAL A 58 0.02 0.92 8.00
C VAL A 58 0.18 1.34 9.47
N ILE A 59 -0.65 0.77 10.34
CA ILE A 59 -0.61 1.01 11.79
C ILE A 59 -0.09 -0.20 12.57
N GLY A 60 0.08 -1.35 11.91
CA GLY A 60 0.64 -2.55 12.52
C GLY A 60 0.77 -3.69 11.52
N ALA A 61 1.42 -4.76 11.96
CA ALA A 61 1.51 -6.01 11.22
C ALA A 61 1.27 -7.19 12.17
N ILE A 62 0.53 -8.18 11.70
CA ILE A 62 0.26 -9.43 12.42
C ILE A 62 0.94 -10.56 11.66
N PRO A 63 1.89 -11.31 12.25
CA PRO A 63 2.46 -12.48 11.62
C PRO A 63 1.38 -13.51 11.27
N ALA A 64 1.47 -14.12 10.09
CA ALA A 64 0.49 -15.11 9.69
C ALA A 64 0.71 -16.42 10.45
N SER A 65 -0.39 -17.10 10.78
CA SER A 65 -0.31 -18.51 11.17
C SER A 65 0.05 -19.35 9.94
N PRO A 66 0.95 -20.34 10.06
CA PRO A 66 1.40 -21.14 8.93
C PRO A 66 0.24 -21.75 8.12
N GLY A 67 0.40 -21.79 6.80
CA GLY A 67 -0.52 -22.48 5.88
C GLY A 67 -1.60 -21.61 5.24
N HIS A 68 -1.78 -20.35 5.66
CA HIS A 68 -2.62 -19.40 4.94
C HIS A 68 -1.99 -19.02 3.60
N ARG A 69 -2.81 -18.97 2.56
CA ARG A 69 -2.39 -18.66 1.20
C ARG A 69 -3.37 -17.72 0.51
N VAL A 70 -2.89 -17.02 -0.50
CA VAL A 70 -3.70 -16.27 -1.45
C VAL A 70 -3.64 -16.94 -2.81
N HIS A 71 -4.73 -16.85 -3.57
CA HIS A 71 -4.85 -17.43 -4.90
C HIS A 71 -5.41 -16.41 -5.88
N TRP A 72 -4.81 -16.38 -7.06
CA TRP A 72 -5.29 -15.68 -8.25
C TRP A 72 -5.63 -16.71 -9.31
N ASP A 73 -6.83 -16.65 -9.85
CA ASP A 73 -7.27 -17.50 -10.96
C ASP A 73 -6.57 -17.07 -12.27
N ASP A 74 -6.33 -15.76 -12.42
CA ASP A 74 -5.62 -15.15 -13.56
C ASP A 74 -4.53 -14.18 -13.05
N PHE A 75 -3.33 -14.71 -12.85
CA PHE A 75 -2.14 -13.89 -12.58
C PHE A 75 -1.39 -13.59 -13.88
N GLU A 76 -0.31 -12.78 -13.81
CA GLU A 76 0.54 -12.36 -14.93
C GLU A 76 0.60 -13.36 -16.10
N GLY A 77 -0.13 -13.04 -17.18
CA GLY A 77 -0.15 -13.82 -18.40
C GLY A 77 -1.19 -14.95 -18.45
N GLY A 78 -2.27 -14.91 -17.67
CA GLY A 78 -3.34 -15.92 -17.75
C GLY A 78 -3.11 -17.13 -16.86
N VAL A 79 -2.11 -17.11 -15.98
CA VAL A 79 -1.64 -18.31 -15.27
C VAL A 79 -2.07 -18.22 -13.81
N PRO A 80 -2.83 -19.21 -13.28
CA PRO A 80 -3.18 -19.22 -11.87
C PRO A 80 -1.94 -19.24 -10.97
N ARG A 81 -1.98 -18.49 -9.87
CA ARG A 81 -0.87 -18.39 -8.91
C ARG A 81 -1.40 -18.56 -7.50
N THR A 82 -0.64 -19.27 -6.67
CA THR A 82 -0.91 -19.39 -5.24
C THR A 82 0.33 -19.02 -4.46
N GLU A 83 0.19 -18.17 -3.46
CA GLU A 83 1.30 -17.74 -2.62
C GLU A 83 1.01 -17.87 -1.14
N THR A 84 2.07 -17.97 -0.33
CA THR A 84 1.96 -18.02 1.12
C THR A 84 1.79 -16.62 1.69
N ILE A 85 0.80 -16.46 2.57
CA ILE A 85 0.65 -15.27 3.39
C ILE A 85 1.67 -15.37 4.53
N VAL A 86 2.60 -14.42 4.60
CA VAL A 86 3.62 -14.33 5.67
C VAL A 86 3.18 -13.43 6.82
N GLY A 87 2.23 -12.54 6.55
CA GLY A 87 1.67 -11.64 7.56
C GLY A 87 0.45 -10.89 7.04
N TRP A 88 -0.06 -10.04 7.91
CA TRP A 88 -1.21 -9.21 7.64
C TRP A 88 -0.88 -7.76 7.99
N LEU A 89 -1.01 -6.85 7.04
CA LEU A 89 -0.87 -5.42 7.30
C LEU A 89 -2.18 -4.87 7.83
N VAL A 90 -2.13 -4.19 8.97
CA VAL A 90 -3.29 -3.52 9.56
C VAL A 90 -3.22 -2.05 9.14
N THR A 91 -4.28 -1.58 8.49
CA THR A 91 -4.39 -0.18 8.05
C THR A 91 -5.20 0.66 9.03
N GLU A 92 -5.05 1.97 8.98
CA GLU A 92 -5.77 2.93 9.83
C GLU A 92 -7.29 2.89 9.65
N ARG A 93 -7.77 2.39 8.50
CA ARG A 93 -9.20 2.20 8.23
C ARG A 93 -9.74 0.82 8.66
N ALA A 94 -9.01 0.14 9.54
CA ALA A 94 -9.34 -1.20 10.05
C ALA A 94 -9.42 -2.29 8.96
N GLY A 95 -8.86 -2.04 7.78
CA GLY A 95 -8.64 -3.07 6.77
C GLY A 95 -7.39 -3.89 7.11
N VAL A 96 -7.47 -5.20 6.88
CA VAL A 96 -6.36 -6.14 7.04
C VAL A 96 -5.99 -6.66 5.66
N LEU A 97 -4.77 -6.39 5.21
CA LEU A 97 -4.29 -6.76 3.88
C LEU A 97 -3.30 -7.93 4.00
N PRO A 98 -3.47 -9.02 3.23
CA PRO A 98 -2.51 -10.12 3.22
C PRO A 98 -1.17 -9.64 2.64
N LEU A 99 -0.07 -10.03 3.27
CA LEU A 99 1.30 -9.76 2.83
C LEU A 99 1.94 -11.07 2.37
N THR A 100 2.46 -11.08 1.14
CA THR A 100 3.19 -12.21 0.55
C THR A 100 4.70 -12.10 0.78
N ALA A 101 5.42 -13.18 0.53
CA ALA A 101 6.85 -13.30 0.85
C ALA A 101 7.75 -12.34 0.02
N ASP A 102 7.27 -11.88 -1.12
CA ASP A 102 7.92 -10.87 -1.96
C ASP A 102 7.71 -9.42 -1.45
N GLY A 103 6.92 -9.25 -0.39
CA GLY A 103 6.65 -7.96 0.24
C GLY A 103 5.53 -7.16 -0.42
N ALA A 104 4.82 -7.75 -1.39
CA ALA A 104 3.60 -7.17 -1.95
C ALA A 104 2.40 -7.49 -1.05
N THR A 105 1.37 -6.65 -1.12
CA THR A 105 0.05 -7.09 -0.66
C THR A 105 -0.62 -7.90 -1.75
N ALA A 106 -1.55 -8.75 -1.31
CA ALA A 106 -2.40 -9.54 -2.18
C ALA A 106 -3.86 -9.13 -2.01
N GLU A 107 -4.14 -7.82 -1.97
CA GLU A 107 -5.51 -7.29 -1.91
C GLU A 107 -6.33 -7.71 -3.13
N ASP A 108 -5.66 -7.87 -4.27
CA ASP A 108 -6.25 -8.24 -5.56
C ASP A 108 -6.41 -9.76 -5.75
N ALA A 109 -6.03 -10.57 -4.75
CA ALA A 109 -6.23 -12.01 -4.82
C ALA A 109 -7.72 -12.37 -4.88
N ASP A 110 -8.07 -13.30 -5.75
CA ASP A 110 -9.44 -13.79 -5.89
C ASP A 110 -9.91 -14.55 -4.65
N LEU A 111 -8.99 -15.29 -4.00
CA LEU A 111 -9.28 -16.08 -2.82
C LEU A 111 -8.18 -15.99 -1.75
N THR A 112 -8.62 -16.04 -0.49
CA THR A 112 -7.76 -16.36 0.65
C THR A 112 -8.08 -17.79 1.11
N LEU A 113 -7.07 -18.66 1.08
CA LEU A 113 -7.18 -20.07 1.45
C LEU A 113 -6.64 -20.30 2.86
N ALA A 114 -7.45 -20.96 3.69
CA ALA A 114 -7.05 -21.42 5.01
C ALA A 114 -6.08 -22.61 4.94
N PRO A 115 -5.38 -22.93 6.05
CA PRO A 115 -4.50 -24.09 6.10
C PRO A 115 -5.26 -25.38 5.77
N GLY A 116 -4.78 -26.10 4.74
CA GLY A 116 -5.35 -27.36 4.28
C GLY A 116 -6.42 -27.25 3.19
N GLU A 117 -6.88 -26.04 2.84
CA GLU A 117 -7.78 -25.86 1.70
C GLU A 117 -7.03 -26.03 0.37
N GLU A 118 -7.65 -26.66 -0.63
CA GLU A 118 -7.02 -26.77 -1.95
C GLU A 118 -7.38 -25.55 -2.81
N ALA A 119 -6.40 -25.08 -3.59
CA ALA A 119 -6.67 -24.06 -4.59
C ALA A 119 -7.55 -24.67 -5.70
N PRO A 120 -8.46 -23.89 -6.31
CA PRO A 120 -9.19 -24.34 -7.48
C PRO A 120 -8.23 -24.84 -8.57
N SER A 121 -8.58 -25.97 -9.17
CA SER A 121 -7.91 -26.42 -10.40
C SER A 121 -8.51 -25.66 -11.58
N ALA A 122 -7.66 -24.98 -12.36
CA ALA A 122 -8.02 -24.33 -13.62
C ALA A 122 -8.45 -25.34 -14.70
#